data_AF-A0A9E6JLJ3-F1
#
_entry.id   AF-A0A9E6JLJ3-F1
#
_cell.length_a   1.000
_cell.length_b   1.000
_cell.length_c   1.000
_cell.angle_alpha   90.00
_cell.angle_beta   90.00
_cell.angle_gamma   90.00
#
_symmetry.space_group_name_H-M   'P 1'
#
loop_
_entity.id
_entity.type
_entity.pdbx_description
1 polymer ?
#
loop_
_entity_poly.entity_id
_entity_poly.type
_entity_poly.pdbx_seq_one_letter_code
_entity_poly.pdbx_strand_id
1 'polypeptide(L)'
;PKHPVHQARAEELEAQGENAFLTYSLPRAILMLRQGFGRLIRRHEDKGVVAVLDPRVRSRSWGKLFITALPACIRLQALPQVAAFVEKHFPPETSRGGGKEA
;
A
#
# COMPACT_ATOMS: atom_id res chain seq x y z
N PRO A 1 14.12 -11.67 -1.76
CA PRO A 1 15.40 -11.46 -1.04
C PRO A 1 16.54 -12.42 -1.45
N LYS A 2 16.26 -13.60 -2.03
CA LYS A 2 17.29 -14.59 -2.41
C LYS A 2 17.44 -14.79 -3.93
N HIS A 3 17.22 -13.74 -4.73
CA HIS A 3 17.45 -13.85 -6.17
C HIS A 3 18.90 -13.43 -6.46
N PRO A 4 19.73 -14.25 -7.12
CA PRO A 4 21.16 -13.96 -7.32
C PRO A 4 21.42 -12.59 -7.94
N VAL A 5 20.60 -12.20 -8.91
CA VAL A 5 20.66 -10.89 -9.58
C VAL A 5 20.43 -9.72 -8.63
N HIS A 6 19.53 -9.88 -7.66
CA HIS A 6 19.25 -8.83 -6.68
C HIS A 6 20.41 -8.60 -5.73
N GLN A 7 21.02 -9.71 -5.30
CA GLN A 7 22.15 -9.67 -4.39
C GLN A 7 23.38 -9.08 -5.08
N ALA A 8 23.71 -9.55 -6.29
CA ALA A 8 24.81 -9.01 -7.07
C ALA A 8 24.66 -7.49 -7.31
N ARG A 9 23.45 -7.02 -7.59
CA ARG A 9 23.20 -5.58 -7.79
C ARG A 9 23.32 -4.78 -6.50
N ALA A 10 22.94 -5.36 -5.36
CA ALA A 10 23.11 -4.70 -4.07
C ALA A 10 24.59 -4.61 -3.68
N GLU A 11 25.34 -5.70 -3.84
CA GLU A 11 26.78 -5.77 -3.58
C GLU A 11 27.57 -4.80 -4.47
N GLU A 12 27.20 -4.66 -5.75
CA GLU A 12 27.78 -3.68 -6.67
C GLU A 12 27.60 -2.23 -6.18
N LEU A 13 26.39 -1.87 -5.74
CA LEU A 13 26.10 -0.53 -5.21
C LEU A 13 26.80 -0.27 -3.88
N GLU A 14 26.85 -1.28 -3.00
CA GLU A 14 27.57 -1.17 -1.73
C GLU A 14 29.07 -1.01 -1.94
N ALA A 15 29.67 -1.70 -2.93
CA ALA A 15 31.06 -1.55 -3.31
C ALA A 15 31.39 -0.13 -3.85
N GLN A 16 30.39 0.57 -4.39
CA GLN A 16 30.49 1.97 -4.83
C GLN A 16 30.28 2.98 -3.68
N GLY A 17 30.05 2.51 -2.45
CA GLY A 17 29.77 3.35 -1.29
C GLY A 17 28.33 3.87 -1.24
N GLU A 18 27.43 3.34 -2.07
CA GLU A 18 26.02 3.71 -2.09
C GLU A 18 25.18 2.87 -1.12
N ASN A 19 24.04 3.43 -0.70
CA ASN A 19 23.06 2.70 0.08
C ASN A 19 22.15 1.88 -0.85
N ALA A 20 22.50 0.61 -1.09
CA ALA A 20 21.71 -0.28 -1.95
C ALA A 20 20.23 -0.41 -1.54
N PHE A 21 19.91 -0.26 -0.25
CA PHE A 21 18.51 -0.25 0.18
C PHE A 21 17.77 0.99 -0.37
N LEU A 22 18.32 2.19 -0.18
CA LEU A 22 17.69 3.43 -0.61
C LEU A 22 17.72 3.61 -2.14
N THR A 23 18.80 3.22 -2.80
CA THR A 23 18.96 3.43 -4.25
C THR A 23 18.24 2.35 -5.07
N TYR A 24 18.09 1.12 -4.55
CA TYR A 24 17.58 0.00 -5.34
C TYR A 24 16.37 -0.70 -4.72
N SER A 25 16.49 -1.17 -3.48
CA SER A 25 15.42 -1.99 -2.87
C SER A 25 14.14 -1.18 -2.61
N LEU A 26 14.27 0.03 -2.07
CA LEU A 26 13.14 0.91 -1.74
C LEU A 26 12.38 1.38 -3.00
N PRO A 27 13.04 1.89 -4.06
CA PRO A 27 12.34 2.23 -5.31
C PRO A 27 11.59 1.05 -5.92
N ARG A 28 12.18 -0.16 -5.88
CA ARG A 28 11.51 -1.37 -6.36
C ARG A 28 10.28 -1.73 -5.51
N ALA A 29 10.38 -1.63 -4.19
CA ALA A 29 9.25 -1.87 -3.30
C ALA A 29 8.12 -0.84 -3.53
N ILE A 30 8.46 0.42 -3.75
CA ILE A 30 7.51 1.48 -4.13
C ILE A 30 6.82 1.16 -5.47
N LEU A 31 7.58 0.72 -6.48
CA LEU A 31 7.01 0.33 -7.77
C LEU A 31 5.99 -0.81 -7.62
N MET A 32 6.36 -1.86 -6.87
CA MET A 32 5.46 -2.98 -6.59
C MET A 32 4.21 -2.52 -5.83
N LEU A 33 4.37 -1.63 -4.85
CA LEU A 33 3.25 -1.06 -4.11
C LEU A 33 2.29 -0.30 -5.04
N ARG A 34 2.81 0.57 -5.92
CA ARG A 34 1.99 1.31 -6.89
C ARG A 34 1.22 0.38 -7.83
N GLN A 35 1.86 -0.70 -8.29
CA GLN A 35 1.20 -1.71 -9.11
C GLN A 35 0.11 -2.46 -8.34
N GLY A 36 0.36 -2.81 -7.08
CA GLY A 36 -0.63 -3.40 -6.18
C GLY A 36 -1.82 -2.47 -5.95
N PHE A 37 -1.54 -1.18 -5.73
CA PHE A 37 -2.56 -0.15 -5.56
C PHE A 37 -3.45 0.00 -6.79
N GLY A 38 -2.87 -0.05 -7.99
CA GLY A 38 -3.63 -0.03 -9.25
C GLY A 38 -4.54 -1.25 -9.47
N ARG A 39 -4.37 -2.33 -8.68
CA ARG A 39 -5.34 -3.44 -8.68
C ARG A 39 -6.60 -3.11 -7.90
N LEU A 40 -6.52 -2.19 -6.93
CA LEU A 40 -7.65 -1.78 -6.08
C LEU A 40 -8.57 -0.78 -6.78
N ILE A 41 -7.99 0.25 -7.41
CA ILE A 41 -8.74 1.34 -8.05
C ILE A 41 -8.54 1.25 -9.57
N ARG A 42 -9.55 0.71 -10.27
CA ARG A 42 -9.60 0.61 -11.73
C ARG A 42 -10.63 1.55 -12.35
N ARG A 43 -11.64 1.96 -11.59
CA ARG A 43 -12.71 2.89 -11.97
C ARG A 43 -12.83 4.00 -10.93
N HIS A 44 -13.45 5.12 -11.32
CA HIS A 44 -13.59 6.29 -10.44
C HIS A 44 -14.47 6.01 -9.21
N GLU A 45 -15.35 5.01 -9.28
CA GLU A 45 -16.27 4.64 -8.19
C GLU A 45 -15.72 3.53 -7.30
N ASP A 46 -14.58 2.92 -7.68
CA ASP A 46 -13.97 1.85 -6.90
C ASP A 46 -13.57 2.40 -5.53
N LYS A 47 -13.91 1.63 -4.50
CA LYS A 47 -13.52 1.90 -3.12
C LYS A 47 -12.79 0.68 -2.60
N GLY A 48 -11.92 0.90 -1.62
CA GLY A 48 -11.31 -0.20 -0.89
C GLY A 48 -10.20 0.25 0.02
N VAL A 49 -9.50 -0.72 0.60
CA VAL A 49 -8.47 -0.49 1.61
C VAL A 49 -7.19 -1.18 1.18
N VAL A 50 -6.07 -0.44 1.17
CA VAL A 50 -4.72 -1.02 1.10
C VAL A 50 -4.12 -0.97 2.50
N ALA A 51 -3.80 -2.15 3.05
CA ALA A 51 -3.16 -2.25 4.35
C ALA A 51 -1.65 -2.45 4.19
N VAL A 52 -0.85 -1.50 4.70
CA VAL A 52 0.61 -1.62 4.78
C VAL A 52 0.97 -2.08 6.20
N LEU A 53 1.25 -3.38 6.35
CA LEU A 53 1.54 -4.03 7.63
C LEU A 53 3.04 -4.04 7.97
N ASP A 54 3.75 -2.97 7.62
CA ASP A 54 5.18 -2.82 7.91
C ASP A 54 5.40 -1.64 8.87
N PRO A 55 5.72 -1.89 10.16
CA PRO A 55 5.90 -0.82 11.14
C PRO A 55 7.06 0.10 10.80
N ARG A 56 8.02 -0.35 9.96
CA ARG A 56 9.16 0.45 9.53
C ARG A 56 8.76 1.64 8.67
N VAL A 57 7.63 1.56 7.96
CA VAL A 57 7.08 2.68 7.18
C VAL A 57 6.72 3.87 8.07
N ARG A 58 6.43 3.64 9.35
CA ARG A 58 6.18 4.70 10.32
C ARG A 58 7.44 5.15 11.06
N SER A 59 8.34 4.22 11.40
CA SER A 59 9.48 4.49 12.28
C SER A 59 10.76 4.92 11.56
N ARG A 60 10.91 4.61 10.26
CA ARG A 60 12.11 4.94 9.49
C ARG A 60 11.91 6.18 8.63
N SER A 61 12.98 6.95 8.44
CA SER A 61 12.98 8.18 7.63
C SER A 61 12.49 7.96 6.20
N TRP A 62 12.86 6.84 5.59
CA TRP A 62 12.44 6.45 4.24
C TRP A 62 10.95 6.13 4.12
N GLY A 63 10.26 5.90 5.23
CA GLY A 63 8.83 5.59 5.25
C GLY A 63 7.98 6.72 4.65
N LYS A 64 8.43 7.98 4.79
CA LYS A 64 7.79 9.13 4.14
C LYS A 64 7.78 8.97 2.62
N LEU A 65 8.90 8.60 2.01
CA LEU A 65 9.03 8.37 0.56
C LEU A 65 8.06 7.28 0.09
N PHE A 66 7.93 6.22 0.89
CA PHE A 66 7.05 5.10 0.61
C PHE A 66 5.57 5.52 0.56
N ILE A 67 5.13 6.34 1.53
CA ILE A 67 3.75 6.83 1.60
C ILE A 67 3.47 7.91 0.54
N THR A 68 4.40 8.84 0.31
CA THR A 68 4.21 9.90 -0.70
C THR A 68 4.20 9.39 -2.13
N ALA A 69 4.68 8.18 -2.38
CA ALA A 69 4.64 7.56 -3.69
C ALA A 69 3.25 7.02 -4.09
N LEU A 70 2.31 6.96 -3.14
CA LEU A 70 0.91 6.61 -3.39
C LEU A 70 0.09 7.83 -3.82
N PRO A 71 -1.00 7.64 -4.58
CA PRO A 71 -1.97 8.70 -4.85
C PRO A 71 -2.51 9.30 -3.56
N ALA A 72 -3.02 10.55 -3.64
CA ALA A 72 -3.69 11.17 -2.51
C ALA A 72 -4.88 10.31 -2.05
N CYS A 73 -4.81 9.78 -0.84
CA CYS A 73 -5.83 8.92 -0.26
C CYS A 73 -5.98 9.21 1.24
N ILE A 74 -7.13 8.80 1.79
CA ILE A 74 -7.36 8.83 3.23
C ILE A 74 -6.36 7.88 3.89
N ARG A 75 -5.70 8.33 4.96
CA ARG A 75 -4.77 7.50 5.74
C ARG A 75 -5.40 7.15 7.07
N LEU A 76 -5.56 5.86 7.30
CA LEU A 76 -6.13 5.31 8.54
C LEU A 76 -5.03 4.57 9.30
N GLN A 77 -4.98 4.73 10.62
CA GLN A 77 -3.95 4.13 11.48
C GLN A 77 -4.53 3.21 12.55
N ALA A 78 -5.86 3.19 12.72
CA ALA A 78 -6.53 2.36 13.69
C ALA A 78 -7.62 1.51 13.04
N LEU A 79 -7.74 0.26 13.47
CA LEU A 79 -8.75 -0.68 12.99
C LEU A 79 -10.19 -0.15 13.11
N PRO A 80 -10.60 0.56 14.19
CA PRO A 80 -11.95 1.13 14.25
C PRO A 80 -12.26 2.10 13.10
N GLN A 81 -11.28 2.86 12.64
CA GLN A 81 -11.46 3.77 11.51
C GLN A 81 -11.63 3.01 10.19
N VAL A 82 -10.91 1.90 10.04
CA VAL A 82 -11.04 1.02 8.87
C VAL A 82 -12.43 0.34 8.89
N ALA A 83 -12.87 -0.13 10.05
CA ALA A 83 -14.20 -0.73 10.22
C ALA A 83 -15.31 0.26 9.82
N ALA A 84 -15.25 1.51 10.30
CA ALA A 84 -16.19 2.55 9.93
C ALA A 84 -16.19 2.86 8.42
N PHE A 85 -15.02 2.85 7.77
CA PHE A 85 -14.92 3.00 6.31
C PHE A 85 -15.59 1.83 5.58
N VAL A 86 -15.35 0.60 6.04
CA VAL A 86 -15.91 -0.60 5.43
C VAL A 86 -17.42 -0.63 5.57
N GLU A 87 -17.95 -0.38 6.77
CA GLU A 87 -19.40 -0.34 7.02
C GLU A 87 -20.11 0.71 6.16
N LYS A 88 -19.52 1.90 6.03
CA LYS A 88 -20.06 3.00 5.23
C LYS A 88 -20.11 2.69 3.73
N HIS A 89 -19.15 1.92 3.21
CA HIS A 89 -18.96 1.75 1.77
C HIS A 89 -19.28 0.36 1.23
N PHE A 90 -19.33 -0.63 2.11
CA PHE A 90 -19.67 -2.02 1.82
C PHE A 90 -20.69 -2.52 2.86
N PRO A 91 -21.89 -1.90 2.93
CA PRO A 91 -22.92 -2.33 3.86
C PRO A 91 -23.32 -3.78 3.56
N PRO A 92 -23.64 -4.59 4.59
CA PRO A 92 -24.05 -5.98 4.41
C PRO A 92 -25.32 -6.07 3.55
N GLU A 93 -25.43 -7.12 2.75
CA GLU A 93 -26.54 -7.29 1.80
C GLU A 93 -27.92 -7.33 2.47
N THR A 94 -27.98 -7.74 3.74
CA THR A 94 -29.19 -7.76 4.57
C THR A 94 -29.84 -6.39 4.78
N SER A 95 -29.14 -5.29 4.48
CA SER A 95 -29.67 -3.92 4.56
C SER A 95 -30.26 -3.41 3.24
N ARG A 96 -30.22 -4.19 2.16
CA ARG A 96 -30.74 -3.78 0.82
C ARG A 96 -32.16 -4.27 0.51
N GLY A 97 -32.76 -5.10 1.36
CA GLY A 97 -34.11 -5.64 1.19
C GLY A 97 -35.09 -5.07 2.21
N GLY A 98 -35.67 -3.91 1.91
CA GLY A 98 -36.69 -3.27 2.75
C GLY A 98 -37.58 -2.30 1.96
N GLY A 99 -37.82 -2.59 0.69
CA GLY A 99 -38.62 -1.73 -0.18
C GLY A 99 -39.35 -2.54 -1.25
N LYS A 100 -40.67 -2.65 -1.04
CA LYS A 100 -41.74 -3.13 -1.94
C LYS A 100 -42.00 -4.64 -1.97
N GLU A 101 -42.90 -5.07 -1.08
CA GLU A 101 -44.06 -5.86 -1.49
C GLU A 101 -45.34 -5.16 -1.00
N ALA A 102 -46.42 -5.42 -1.74
CA ALA A 102 -47.60 -4.60 -1.97
C ALA A 102 -48.62 -4.53 -0.82
#